data_AF-A0A2G9PJQ5-F1
#
_entry.id   AF-A0A2G9PJQ5-F1
#
_cell.length_a   1.000
_cell.length_b   1.000
_cell.length_c   1.000
_cell.angle_alpha   90.00
_cell.angle_beta   90.00
_cell.angle_gamma   90.00
#
_symmetry.space_group_name_H-M   'P 1'
#
loop_
_entity.id
_entity.type
_entity.pdbx_description
1 polymer ?
#
loop_
_entity_poly.entity_id
_entity_poly.type
_entity_poly.pdbx_seq_one_letter_code
_entity_poly.pdbx_strand_id
1 'polypeptide(L)'
;MISKKQERVRLLFYNRKAFRREEKMARIYKNKSGYPTYSNSGKFVHIAQAEKKVGGKIYDGYEVHHKDGDKSNYRIDNLAVLKKRFHRKVVHGDRY
;
A
#
# COMPACT_ATOMS: atom_id res chain seq x y z
N MET A 1 -1.15 -15.94 33.86
CA MET A 1 -1.55 -16.48 32.54
C MET A 1 -1.90 -15.32 31.62
N ILE A 2 -1.31 -15.25 30.42
CA ILE A 2 -1.68 -14.27 29.39
C ILE A 2 -3.01 -14.70 28.76
N SER A 3 -3.95 -13.77 28.56
CA SER A 3 -5.24 -14.13 27.95
C SER A 3 -5.10 -14.37 26.44
N LYS A 4 -5.95 -15.24 25.86
CA LYS A 4 -6.00 -15.50 24.41
C LYS A 4 -6.11 -14.22 23.57
N LYS A 5 -6.74 -13.16 24.10
CA LYS A 5 -6.86 -11.85 23.44
C LYS A 5 -5.50 -11.13 23.36
N GLN A 6 -4.73 -11.13 24.45
CA GLN A 6 -3.41 -10.51 24.49
C GLN A 6 -2.40 -11.26 23.62
N GLU A 7 -2.48 -12.59 23.59
CA GLU A 7 -1.63 -13.44 22.74
C GLU A 7 -1.88 -13.18 21.24
N ARG A 8 -3.16 -13.11 20.83
CA ARG A 8 -3.54 -12.82 19.44
C ARG A 8 -3.06 -11.44 18.98
N VAL A 9 -3.16 -10.43 19.85
CA VAL A 9 -2.66 -9.08 19.58
C VAL A 9 -1.13 -9.08 19.41
N ARG A 10 -0.40 -9.75 20.32
CA ARG A 10 1.06 -9.87 20.25
C ARG A 10 1.51 -10.57 18.96
N LEU A 11 0.85 -11.65 18.56
CA LEU A 11 1.16 -12.39 17.34
C LEU A 11 0.95 -11.54 16.09
N LEU A 12 -0.15 -10.77 16.03
CA LEU A 12 -0.42 -9.82 14.94
C LEU A 12 0.68 -8.75 14.83
N PHE A 13 1.14 -8.21 15.96
CA PHE A 13 2.23 -7.23 15.97
C PHE A 13 3.56 -7.82 15.52
N TYR A 14 3.91 -9.03 15.98
CA TYR A 14 5.15 -9.71 15.59
C TYR A 14 5.16 -10.03 14.09
N ASN A 15 4.09 -10.65 13.58
CA ASN A 15 3.95 -10.97 12.16
C ASN A 15 4.00 -9.70 11.30
N ARG A 16 3.42 -8.59 11.78
CA ARG A 16 3.50 -7.29 11.09
C ARG A 16 4.92 -6.71 11.06
N LYS A 17 5.72 -6.89 12.12
CA LYS A 17 7.12 -6.44 12.15
C LYS A 17 8.00 -7.32 11.25
N ALA A 18 7.81 -8.64 11.26
CA ALA A 18 8.54 -9.57 10.40
C ALA A 18 8.26 -9.29 8.91
N PHE A 19 6.99 -9.18 8.52
CA PHE A 19 6.59 -8.86 7.15
C PHE A 19 7.19 -7.53 6.64
N ARG A 20 7.19 -6.48 7.48
CA ARG A 20 7.84 -5.20 7.13
C ARG A 20 9.35 -5.33 6.93
N ARG A 21 10.00 -6.27 7.63
CA ARG A 21 11.44 -6.51 7.53
C ARG A 21 11.77 -7.22 6.22
N GLU A 22 10.95 -8.18 5.81
CA GLU A 22 11.06 -8.86 4.52
C GLU A 22 10.83 -7.91 3.34
N GLU A 23 9.80 -7.04 3.39
CA GLU A 23 9.60 -5.99 2.38
C GLU A 23 10.81 -5.04 2.26
N LYS A 24 11.49 -4.73 3.38
CA LYS A 24 12.67 -3.86 3.37
C LYS A 24 13.89 -4.50 2.68
N MET A 25 13.99 -5.83 2.72
CA MET A 25 15.08 -6.58 2.09
C MET A 25 14.75 -6.98 0.64
N ALA A 26 13.48 -6.89 0.24
CA ALA A 26 13.04 -7.25 -1.11
C ALA A 26 13.60 -6.29 -2.16
N ARG A 27 14.05 -6.84 -3.28
CA ARG A 27 14.42 -6.06 -4.47
C ARG A 27 13.15 -5.45 -5.07
N ILE A 28 13.25 -4.21 -5.55
CA ILE A 28 12.17 -3.53 -6.26
C ILE A 28 12.45 -3.61 -7.77
N TYR A 29 11.41 -3.93 -8.56
CA TYR A 29 11.46 -3.91 -10.03
C TYR A 29 10.20 -3.23 -10.58
N LYS A 30 10.28 -2.69 -11.81
CA LYS A 30 9.11 -2.14 -12.50
C LYS A 30 8.38 -3.25 -13.25
N ASN A 31 7.07 -3.35 -13.06
CA ASN A 31 6.24 -4.25 -13.86
C ASN A 31 6.01 -3.69 -15.28
N LYS A 32 5.34 -4.47 -16.14
CA LYS A 32 5.03 -4.08 -17.53
C LYS A 32 4.25 -2.76 -17.64
N SER A 33 3.51 -2.38 -16.61
CA SER A 33 2.70 -1.14 -16.55
C SER A 33 3.44 0.05 -15.90
N GLY A 34 4.73 -0.13 -15.58
CA GLY A 34 5.61 0.89 -15.00
C GLY A 34 5.56 1.02 -13.48
N TYR A 35 4.80 0.18 -12.77
CA TYR A 35 4.69 0.26 -11.31
C TYR A 35 5.82 -0.49 -10.60
N PRO A 36 6.45 0.12 -9.58
CA PRO A 36 7.37 -0.58 -8.70
C PRO A 36 6.68 -1.66 -7.88
N THR A 37 7.31 -2.84 -7.84
CA THR A 37 6.81 -4.06 -7.20
C THR A 37 7.91 -4.73 -6.38
N TYR A 38 7.56 -5.28 -5.22
CA TYR A 38 8.48 -6.10 -4.42
C TYR A 38 8.67 -7.50 -5.03
N SER A 39 9.92 -7.92 -5.21
CA SER A 39 10.28 -9.20 -5.84
C SER A 39 9.80 -10.44 -5.08
N ASN A 40 9.71 -10.36 -3.75
CA ASN A 40 9.34 -11.49 -2.90
C ASN A 40 7.84 -11.76 -2.83
N SER A 41 7.01 -10.73 -3.04
CA SER A 41 5.57 -10.79 -2.81
C SER A 41 4.73 -10.42 -4.03
N GLY A 42 5.33 -9.82 -5.07
CA GLY A 42 4.59 -9.27 -6.19
C GLY A 42 3.71 -8.07 -5.82
N LYS A 43 3.80 -7.58 -4.58
CA LYS A 43 2.98 -6.46 -4.10
C LYS A 43 3.51 -5.14 -4.62
N PHE A 44 2.60 -4.27 -5.08
CA PHE A 44 2.95 -2.93 -5.51
C PHE A 44 3.44 -2.08 -4.34
N VAL A 45 4.59 -1.42 -4.54
CA VAL A 45 5.25 -0.64 -3.48
C VAL A 45 4.37 0.52 -3.02
N HIS A 46 3.71 1.21 -3.94
CA HIS A 46 2.81 2.32 -3.60
C HIS A 46 1.61 1.86 -2.75
N ILE A 47 1.06 0.66 -2.98
CA ILE A 47 -0.01 0.10 -2.14
C ILE A 47 0.53 -0.17 -0.74
N ALA A 48 1.68 -0.82 -0.61
CA ALA A 48 2.28 -1.09 0.70
C ALA A 48 2.58 0.20 1.48
N GLN A 49 3.01 1.27 0.81
CA GLN A 49 3.25 2.58 1.44
C GLN A 49 1.94 3.26 1.85
N ALA A 50 0.90 3.20 1.01
CA ALA A 50 -0.41 3.72 1.35
C ALA A 50 -1.06 2.96 2.53
N GLU A 51 -0.91 1.64 2.61
CA GLU A 51 -1.36 0.83 3.76
C GLU A 51 -0.64 1.21 5.06
N LYS A 52 0.66 1.54 4.99
CA LYS A 52 1.41 2.08 6.13
C LYS A 52 0.82 3.41 6.59
N LYS A 53 0.44 4.28 5.66
CA LYS A 53 -0.18 5.59 5.93
C LYS A 53 -1.52 5.47 6.65
N VAL A 54 -2.41 4.59 6.17
CA VAL A 54 -3.76 4.43 6.73
C VAL A 54 -3.81 3.45 7.91
N GLY A 55 -2.68 2.87 8.28
CA GLY A 55 -2.59 1.97 9.43
C GLY A 55 -3.15 0.57 9.22
N GLY A 56 -3.48 0.17 7.98
CA GLY A 56 -4.14 -1.09 7.67
C GLY A 56 -4.25 -1.37 6.18
N LYS A 57 -5.00 -2.43 5.82
CA LYS A 57 -5.33 -2.72 4.42
C LYS A 57 -6.19 -1.61 3.83
N ILE A 58 -6.01 -1.33 2.54
CA ILE A 58 -6.92 -0.46 1.81
C ILE A 58 -8.22 -1.23 1.58
N TYR A 59 -9.36 -0.62 1.92
CA TYR A 59 -10.68 -1.22 1.76
C TYR A 59 -11.10 -1.30 0.29
N ASP A 60 -11.95 -2.27 -0.03
CA ASP A 60 -12.54 -2.39 -1.35
C ASP A 60 -13.29 -1.11 -1.74
N GLY A 61 -13.20 -0.75 -3.02
CA GLY A 61 -13.75 0.50 -3.55
C GLY A 61 -12.85 1.74 -3.34
N TYR A 62 -11.67 1.56 -2.75
CA TYR A 62 -10.63 2.59 -2.69
C TYR A 62 -9.43 2.25 -3.57
N GLU A 63 -8.79 3.28 -4.11
CA GLU A 63 -7.63 3.18 -4.99
C GLU A 63 -6.54 4.16 -4.51
N VAL A 64 -5.28 3.79 -4.76
CA VAL A 64 -4.13 4.63 -4.43
C VAL A 64 -3.80 5.51 -5.63
N HIS A 65 -3.71 6.81 -5.36
CA HIS A 65 -3.43 7.86 -6.33
C HIS A 65 -2.06 8.50 -6.06
N HIS A 66 -1.29 8.74 -7.11
CA HIS A 66 -0.05 9.52 -7.07
C HIS A 66 -0.38 10.97 -7.40
N LYS A 67 -0.15 11.90 -6.46
CA LYS A 67 -0.54 13.30 -6.61
C LYS A 67 0.22 14.02 -7.74
N ASP A 68 1.46 13.64 -7.96
CA ASP A 68 2.34 14.18 -9.00
C ASP A 68 2.24 13.46 -10.35
N GLY A 69 1.43 12.40 -10.43
CA GLY A 69 1.29 11.56 -11.62
C GLY A 69 2.48 10.62 -11.90
N ASP A 70 3.57 10.67 -11.13
CA ASP A 70 4.71 9.78 -11.30
C ASP A 70 4.53 8.49 -10.51
N LYS A 71 4.33 7.38 -11.24
CA LYS A 71 4.19 6.02 -10.70
C LYS A 71 5.43 5.53 -9.96
N SER A 72 6.58 6.18 -10.16
CA SER A 72 7.84 5.84 -9.49
C SER A 72 8.01 6.57 -8.16
N ASN A 73 7.25 7.64 -7.91
CA ASN A 73 7.27 8.38 -6.65
C ASN A 73 6.30 7.78 -5.62
N TYR A 74 6.72 6.70 -4.96
CA TYR A 74 5.95 6.00 -3.92
C TYR A 74 6.15 6.56 -2.50
N ARG A 75 6.56 7.84 -2.36
CA ARG A 75 6.67 8.47 -1.04
C ARG A 75 5.28 8.61 -0.40
N ILE A 76 5.17 8.36 0.92
CA ILE A 76 3.89 8.33 1.65
C ILE A 76 3.12 9.67 1.55
N ASP A 77 3.84 10.79 1.51
CA ASP A 77 3.30 12.15 1.34
C ASP A 77 2.71 12.38 -0.06
N ASN A 78 3.30 11.77 -1.09
CA ASN A 78 2.83 11.82 -2.49
C ASN A 78 1.60 10.94 -2.78
N LEU A 79 1.26 10.01 -1.87
CA LEU A 79 0.15 9.09 -2.07
C LEU A 79 -1.15 9.55 -1.41
N ALA A 80 -2.27 9.38 -2.10
CA ALA A 80 -3.62 9.56 -1.56
C ALA A 80 -4.44 8.28 -1.76
N VAL A 81 -5.29 7.93 -0.78
CA VAL A 81 -6.24 6.84 -0.91
C VAL A 81 -7.61 7.46 -1.16
N LEU A 82 -8.18 7.21 -2.33
CA LEU A 82 -9.42 7.84 -2.80
C LEU A 82 -10.47 6.78 -3.05
N LYS A 83 -11.76 7.11 -2.89
CA LYS A 83 -12.81 6.24 -3.44
C LYS A 83 -12.65 6.18 -4.95
N LYS A 84 -12.85 5.01 -5.54
CA LYS A 84 -12.72 4.75 -6.99
C LYS A 84 -13.42 5.80 -7.87
N ARG A 85 -14.61 6.27 -7.46
CA ARG A 85 -15.34 7.33 -8.17
C ARG A 85 -14.58 8.66 -8.24
N PHE A 86 -13.90 9.04 -7.15
CA PHE A 86 -13.11 10.27 -7.11
C PHE A 86 -11.78 10.09 -7.82
N HIS A 87 -11.17 8.91 -7.71
CA HIS A 87 -9.95 8.60 -8.44
C HIS A 87 -10.15 8.78 -9.96
N ARG A 88 -11.28 8.27 -10.50
CA ARG A 88 -11.63 8.46 -11.91
C ARG A 88 -11.80 9.93 -12.30
N LYS A 89 -12.43 10.75 -11.45
CA LYS A 89 -12.58 12.20 -11.69
C LYS A 89 -11.23 12.90 -11.75
N VAL A 90 -10.32 12.56 -10.84
CA VAL A 90 -8.97 13.15 -10.77
C VAL A 90 -8.09 12.71 -11.93
N VAL A 91 -8.21 11.44 -12.37
CA VAL A 91 -7.35 10.88 -13.44
C VAL A 91 -7.87 11.14 -14.85
N HIS A 92 -9.19 11.17 -15.06
CA HIS A 92 -9.80 11.29 -16.39
C HIS A 92 -10.52 12.64 -16.64
N GLY A 93 -10.60 13.52 -15.63
CA GLY A 93 -11.39 14.76 -15.68
C GLY A 93 -12.91 14.52 -15.63
N ASP A 94 -13.69 15.58 -15.81
CA ASP A 94 -15.18 15.60 -15.80
C ASP A 94 -15.82 14.93 -17.05
N ARG A 95 -15.19 13.90 -17.62
CA ARG A 95 -15.66 13.28 -18.88
C ARG A 95 -16.67 12.14 -18.73
N TYR A 96 -17.35 12.02 -17.59
CA TYR A 96 -18.42 11.03 -17.35
C TYR A 96 -19.46 11.54 -16.35
#